data_AF-A0A934EQA6-F1
#
_entry.id   AF-A0A934EQA6-F1
#
_cell.length_a   1.000
_cell.length_b   1.000
_cell.length_c   1.000
_cell.angle_alpha   90.00
_cell.angle_beta   90.00
_cell.angle_gamma   90.00
#
_symmetry.space_group_name_H-M   'P 1'
#
loop_
_entity.id
_entity.type
_entity.pdbx_description
1 polymer ?
#
loop_
_entity_poly.entity_id
_entity_poly.type
_entity_poly.pdbx_seq_one_letter_code
_entity_poly.pdbx_strand_id
1 'polypeptide(L)'
;MENFEIIKDNHEILAIIIRSNFSTEEVKFFTPDDFSQQLGYMHHKKGKKIRPHSHRPLTREILFTQEVLFIKNGKLKIDLYQSNHSFHSTHELSAGDAILLASGGHGFEVLEDIEMIEVKQGPYAGNMDKTHFEGNA
;
A
#
# COMPACT_ATOMS: atom_id res chain seq x y z
N MET A 1 8.97 -0.55 -19.33
CA MET A 1 9.35 -0.50 -17.90
C MET A 1 8.09 -0.76 -17.13
N GLU A 2 8.11 -1.68 -16.17
CA GLU A 2 6.94 -1.96 -15.36
C GLU A 2 6.68 -0.75 -14.45
N ASN A 3 5.54 -0.09 -14.61
CA ASN A 3 5.20 1.14 -13.88
C ASN A 3 4.66 0.82 -12.47
N PHE A 4 5.27 -0.15 -11.78
CA PHE A 4 4.98 -0.48 -10.39
C PHE A 4 6.27 -0.93 -9.70
N GLU A 5 6.30 -0.84 -8.38
CA GLU A 5 7.48 -1.17 -7.58
C GLU A 5 7.07 -2.09 -6.43
N ILE A 6 7.86 -3.13 -6.18
CA ILE A 6 7.76 -3.95 -4.97
C ILE A 6 9.06 -3.74 -4.19
N ILE A 7 8.95 -3.01 -3.09
CA ILE A 7 10.09 -2.63 -2.25
C ILE A 7 10.22 -3.67 -1.15
N LYS A 8 11.41 -4.29 -1.06
CA LYS A 8 11.67 -5.41 -0.15
C LYS A 8 12.89 -5.16 0.71
N ASP A 9 12.82 -5.61 1.95
CA ASP A 9 14.00 -5.90 2.78
C ASP A 9 14.17 -7.43 2.86
N ASN A 10 15.22 -7.95 2.21
CA ASN A 10 15.42 -9.38 2.04
C ASN A 10 14.19 -10.09 1.42
N HIS A 11 13.46 -10.87 2.22
CA HIS A 11 12.27 -11.61 1.81
C HIS A 11 10.96 -10.91 2.22
N GLU A 12 11.02 -9.85 3.02
CA GLU A 12 9.89 -9.10 3.52
C GLU A 12 9.54 -7.96 2.57
N ILE A 13 8.25 -7.80 2.23
CA ILE A 13 7.77 -6.69 1.40
C ILE A 13 7.42 -5.52 2.32
N LEU A 14 8.17 -4.42 2.21
CA LEU A 14 7.91 -3.20 2.96
C LEU A 14 6.75 -2.43 2.35
N ALA A 15 6.77 -2.25 1.02
CA ALA A 15 5.75 -1.51 0.32
C ALA A 15 5.58 -1.96 -1.14
N ILE A 16 4.41 -1.68 -1.70
CA ILE A 16 4.09 -1.87 -3.13
C ILE A 16 3.53 -0.57 -3.67
N ILE A 17 4.16 0.00 -4.69
CA ILE A 17 3.70 1.22 -5.36
C ILE A 17 3.14 0.86 -6.74
N ILE A 18 1.92 1.28 -7.03
CA ILE A 18 1.32 1.24 -8.37
C ILE A 18 1.31 2.68 -8.88
N ARG A 19 2.08 2.97 -9.93
CA ARG A 19 2.15 4.31 -10.50
C ARG A 19 0.87 4.63 -11.29
N SER A 20 0.51 5.89 -11.34
CA SER A 20 -0.63 6.43 -12.09
C SER A 20 -0.64 6.03 -13.58
N ASN A 21 0.55 5.83 -14.16
CA ASN A 21 0.74 5.38 -15.55
C ASN A 21 0.84 3.85 -15.70
N PHE A 22 0.58 3.07 -14.64
CA PHE A 22 0.49 1.62 -14.74
C PHE A 22 -0.78 1.20 -15.48
N SER A 23 -0.63 0.22 -16.38
CA SER A 23 -1.74 -0.38 -17.09
C SER A 23 -1.40 -1.81 -17.50
N THR A 24 -2.43 -2.65 -17.52
CA THR A 24 -2.42 -4.02 -18.03
C THR A 24 -3.80 -4.35 -18.60
N GLU A 25 -3.91 -5.34 -19.49
CA GLU A 25 -5.21 -5.85 -19.96
C GLU A 25 -5.81 -6.91 -19.01
N GLU A 26 -5.06 -7.33 -18.00
CA GLU A 26 -5.41 -8.44 -17.12
C GLU A 26 -5.81 -7.98 -15.70
N VAL A 27 -6.36 -8.90 -14.92
CA VAL A 27 -6.47 -8.75 -13.47
C VAL A 27 -5.13 -9.14 -12.87
N LYS A 28 -4.48 -8.21 -12.17
CA LYS A 28 -3.18 -8.44 -11.53
C LYS A 28 -3.28 -8.10 -10.04
N PHE A 29 -2.94 -9.08 -9.20
CA PHE A 29 -2.68 -8.85 -7.78
C PHE A 29 -1.18 -8.69 -7.56
N PHE A 30 -0.82 -7.75 -6.69
CA PHE A 30 0.58 -7.44 -6.38
C PHE A 30 1.02 -8.00 -5.03
N THR A 31 0.06 -8.33 -4.18
CA THR A 31 0.26 -8.92 -2.86
C THR A 31 0.34 -10.44 -2.92
N PRO A 32 1.20 -11.08 -2.11
CA PRO A 32 1.13 -12.51 -1.82
C PRO A 32 -0.26 -12.97 -1.30
N ASP A 33 -0.57 -14.25 -1.45
CA ASP A 33 -1.88 -14.82 -1.06
C ASP A 33 -2.07 -14.90 0.47
N ASP A 34 -0.99 -14.88 1.24
CA ASP A 34 -0.98 -14.90 2.71
C ASP A 34 -1.10 -13.51 3.33
N PHE A 35 -1.11 -12.45 2.52
CA PHE A 35 -1.37 -11.10 3.02
C PHE A 35 -2.81 -10.96 3.51
N SER A 36 -2.93 -10.30 4.65
CA SER A 36 -4.21 -10.06 5.29
C SER A 36 -5.02 -8.95 4.59
N GLN A 37 -4.37 -8.12 3.76
CA GLN A 37 -4.97 -7.18 2.81
C GLN A 37 -4.37 -7.37 1.40
N GLN A 38 -5.21 -7.43 0.37
CA GLN A 38 -4.77 -7.61 -1.02
C GLN A 38 -4.86 -6.32 -1.83
N LEU A 39 -3.82 -6.02 -2.60
CA LEU A 39 -3.80 -4.93 -3.57
C LEU A 39 -3.87 -5.49 -4.99
N GLY A 40 -4.95 -5.16 -5.70
CA GLY A 40 -5.21 -5.63 -7.06
C GLY A 40 -5.54 -4.49 -8.02
N TYR A 41 -5.03 -4.59 -9.24
CA TYR A 41 -5.39 -3.77 -10.39
C TYR A 41 -6.23 -4.61 -11.35
N MET A 42 -7.40 -4.11 -11.74
CA MET A 42 -8.33 -4.83 -12.59
C MET A 42 -8.71 -3.98 -13.79
N HIS A 43 -8.35 -4.44 -14.99
CA HIS A 43 -8.85 -3.86 -16.22
C HIS A 43 -9.84 -4.82 -16.89
N HIS A 44 -11.02 -4.31 -17.24
CA HIS A 44 -12.05 -5.05 -17.94
C HIS A 44 -12.53 -4.28 -19.17
N LYS A 45 -12.57 -4.97 -20.32
CA LYS A 45 -13.15 -4.41 -21.54
C LYS A 45 -14.65 -4.19 -21.35
N LYS A 46 -15.18 -3.16 -22.02
CA LYS A 46 -16.60 -2.82 -22.02
C LYS A 46 -17.46 -4.05 -22.33
N GLY A 47 -18.50 -4.27 -21.53
CA GLY A 47 -19.42 -5.42 -21.68
C GLY A 47 -19.06 -6.67 -20.87
N LYS A 48 -17.88 -6.72 -20.23
CA LYS A 48 -17.56 -7.77 -19.27
C LYS A 48 -18.57 -7.75 -18.12
N LYS A 49 -19.17 -8.91 -17.82
CA LYS A 49 -20.03 -9.11 -16.65
C LYS A 49 -19.26 -9.86 -15.56
N ILE A 50 -19.12 -9.25 -14.39
CA ILE A 50 -18.63 -9.92 -13.18
C ILE A 50 -19.85 -10.54 -12.50
N ARG A 51 -19.77 -11.83 -12.15
CA ARG A 51 -20.87 -12.50 -11.45
C ARG A 51 -21.02 -11.93 -10.03
N PRO A 52 -22.23 -11.59 -9.57
CA PRO A 52 -22.47 -11.23 -8.18
C PRO A 52 -21.99 -12.35 -7.25
N HIS A 53 -21.31 -11.99 -6.17
CA HIS A 53 -20.83 -12.92 -5.16
C HIS A 53 -20.73 -12.22 -3.80
N SER A 54 -20.77 -13.02 -2.73
CA SER A 54 -20.50 -12.59 -1.37
C SER A 54 -19.30 -13.36 -0.83
N HIS A 55 -18.52 -12.74 0.05
CA HIS A 55 -17.45 -13.44 0.74
C HIS A 55 -18.02 -14.35 1.83
N ARG A 56 -17.43 -15.54 1.99
CA ARG A 56 -17.81 -16.48 3.06
C ARG A 56 -17.28 -15.96 4.40
N PRO A 57 -17.99 -16.19 5.52
CA PRO A 57 -17.44 -15.94 6.84
C PRO A 57 -16.23 -16.87 7.04
N LEU A 58 -15.06 -16.27 7.24
CA LEU A 58 -13.81 -16.96 7.50
C LEU A 58 -13.08 -16.17 8.58
N THR A 59 -12.68 -16.86 9.65
CA THR A 59 -11.81 -16.28 10.68
C THR A 59 -10.43 -16.03 10.08
N ARG A 60 -9.87 -14.86 10.39
CA ARG A 60 -8.50 -14.46 10.01
C ARG A 60 -7.82 -13.91 11.24
N GLU A 61 -6.56 -14.25 11.41
CA GLU A 61 -5.69 -13.62 12.41
C GLU A 61 -4.93 -12.48 11.75
N ILE A 62 -4.87 -11.34 12.43
CA ILE A 62 -4.27 -10.11 11.94
C ILE A 62 -3.31 -9.65 13.03
N LEU A 63 -2.02 -9.67 12.73
CA LEU A 63 -0.97 -9.30 13.68
C LEU A 63 -0.60 -7.82 13.57
N PHE A 64 -0.63 -7.28 12.36
CA PHE A 64 -0.22 -5.91 12.06
C PHE A 64 -1.22 -5.27 11.10
N THR A 65 -1.44 -3.97 11.29
CA THR A 65 -2.28 -3.16 10.42
C THR A 65 -1.52 -2.83 9.14
N GLN A 66 -2.07 -3.25 8.00
CA GLN A 66 -1.66 -2.79 6.68
C GLN A 66 -2.52 -1.61 6.24
N GLU A 67 -1.94 -0.70 5.47
CA GLU A 67 -2.65 0.47 4.95
C GLU A 67 -2.32 0.76 3.49
N VAL A 68 -3.34 1.21 2.76
CA VAL A 68 -3.24 1.66 1.37
C VAL A 68 -3.53 3.15 1.30
N LEU A 69 -2.64 3.90 0.67
CA LEU A 69 -2.87 5.30 0.33
C LEU A 69 -3.15 5.45 -1.16
N PHE A 70 -4.17 6.22 -1.51
CA PHE A 70 -4.46 6.66 -2.87
C PHE A 70 -4.27 8.16 -2.95
N ILE A 71 -3.32 8.62 -3.76
CA ILE A 71 -3.04 10.06 -3.88
C ILE A 71 -4.03 10.66 -4.87
N LYS A 72 -4.91 11.54 -4.39
CA LYS A 72 -5.86 12.27 -5.24
C LYS A 72 -5.21 13.46 -5.92
N ASN A 73 -4.43 14.23 -5.17
CA ASN A 73 -3.72 15.43 -5.64
C ASN A 73 -2.47 15.68 -4.78
N GLY A 74 -1.51 16.45 -5.31
CA GLY A 74 -0.29 16.85 -4.59
C GLY A 74 0.87 15.86 -4.74
N LYS A 75 1.87 16.04 -3.87
CA LYS A 75 3.12 15.29 -3.89
C LYS A 75 3.57 14.91 -2.47
N LEU A 76 3.83 13.62 -2.26
CA LEU A 76 4.25 13.05 -0.97
C LEU A 76 5.62 12.43 -1.10
N LYS A 77 6.53 12.75 -0.18
CA LYS A 77 7.74 11.95 0.05
C LYS A 77 7.44 10.92 1.13
N ILE A 78 7.88 9.69 0.90
CA ILE A 78 7.75 8.57 1.83
C ILE A 78 9.13 8.04 2.13
N ASP A 79 9.47 7.98 3.41
CA ASP A 79 10.64 7.26 3.89
C ASP A 79 10.19 5.91 4.44
N LEU A 80 10.80 4.83 3.96
CA LEU A 80 10.54 3.46 4.40
C LEU A 80 11.64 2.99 5.33
N TYR A 81 11.26 2.21 6.32
CA TYR A 81 12.12 1.70 7.37
C TYR A 81 11.96 0.18 7.49
N GLN A 82 13.04 -0.49 7.84
CA GLN A 82 13.06 -1.91 8.19
C GLN A 82 12.37 -2.14 9.55
N SER A 83 12.11 -3.41 9.87
CA SER A 83 11.45 -3.83 11.13
C SER A 83 12.24 -3.48 12.41
N ASN A 84 13.54 -3.20 12.30
CA ASN A 84 14.40 -2.70 13.38
C ASN A 84 14.47 -1.15 13.43
N HIS A 85 13.60 -0.47 12.68
CA HIS A 85 13.52 0.98 12.52
C HIS A 85 14.72 1.65 11.81
N SER A 86 15.67 0.91 11.21
CA SER A 86 16.67 1.57 10.34
C SER A 86 16.06 1.99 9.01
N PHE A 87 16.48 3.17 8.54
CA PHE A 87 16.09 3.69 7.24
C PHE A 87 16.45 2.73 6.11
N HIS A 88 15.54 2.55 5.17
CA HIS A 88 15.70 1.70 4.00
C HIS A 88 15.79 2.53 2.71
N SER A 89 14.75 3.30 2.38
CA SER A 89 14.71 4.08 1.14
C SER A 89 13.66 5.18 1.17
N THR A 90 13.81 6.16 0.25
CA THR A 90 12.86 7.25 0.04
C THR A 90 12.20 7.12 -1.33
N HIS A 91 10.90 7.40 -1.41
CA HIS A 91 10.10 7.41 -2.63
C HIS A 91 9.20 8.63 -2.67
N GLU A 92 8.89 9.12 -3.87
CA GLU A 92 7.88 10.15 -4.05
C GLU A 92 6.62 9.54 -4.67
N LEU A 93 5.45 9.97 -4.20
CA LEU A 93 4.15 9.67 -4.80
C LEU A 93 3.49 10.96 -5.31
N SER A 94 2.82 10.84 -6.43
CA SER A 94 2.07 11.94 -7.06
C SER A 94 0.62 11.54 -7.31
N ALA A 95 -0.20 12.51 -7.71
CA ALA A 95 -1.60 12.29 -8.08
C ALA A 95 -1.80 11.05 -8.97
N GLY A 96 -2.72 10.18 -8.57
CA GLY A 96 -3.06 8.92 -9.25
C GLY A 96 -2.21 7.72 -8.83
N ASP A 97 -1.13 7.90 -8.07
CA ASP A 97 -0.37 6.78 -7.50
C ASP A 97 -1.14 6.14 -6.34
N ALA A 98 -0.91 4.83 -6.16
CA ALA A 98 -1.35 4.09 -4.98
C ALA A 98 -0.15 3.39 -4.34
N ILE A 99 -0.11 3.34 -3.00
CA ILE A 99 0.89 2.57 -2.25
C ILE A 99 0.19 1.68 -1.22
N LEU A 100 0.59 0.42 -1.13
CA LEU A 100 0.35 -0.43 0.04
C LEU A 100 1.60 -0.41 0.91
N LEU A 101 1.44 -0.06 2.18
CA LEU A 101 2.46 -0.15 3.22
C LEU A 101 2.22 -1.46 3.98
N ALA A 102 3.07 -2.45 3.70
CA ALA A 102 2.83 -3.84 4.03
C ALA A 102 3.50 -4.30 5.33
N SER A 103 4.68 -3.74 5.65
CA SER A 103 5.47 -4.07 6.83
C SER A 103 6.51 -2.98 7.12
N GLY A 104 7.33 -3.20 8.16
CA GLY A 104 8.34 -2.25 8.61
C GLY A 104 7.72 -0.96 9.16
N GLY A 105 8.42 0.15 8.97
CA GLY A 105 7.95 1.48 9.35
C GLY A 105 7.91 2.42 8.15
N HIS A 106 7.17 3.52 8.28
CA HIS A 106 7.14 4.56 7.25
C HIS A 106 6.99 5.94 7.89
N GLY A 107 7.54 6.95 7.21
CA GLY A 107 7.41 8.36 7.52
C GLY A 107 6.99 9.13 6.28
N PHE A 108 6.36 10.28 6.49
CA PHE A 108 5.82 11.10 5.40
C PHE A 108 6.32 12.54 5.52
N GLU A 109 6.68 13.13 4.38
CA GLU A 109 6.88 14.57 4.22
C GLU A 109 6.01 15.05 3.06
N VAL A 110 5.15 16.01 3.33
CA VAL A 110 4.27 16.62 2.32
C VAL A 110 5.08 17.64 1.54
N LEU A 111 5.37 17.36 0.26
CA LEU A 111 6.17 18.23 -0.60
C LEU A 111 5.31 19.30 -1.29
N GLU A 112 4.04 18.99 -1.55
CA GLU A 112 3.02 19.90 -2.08
C GLU A 112 1.68 19.59 -1.39
N ASP A 113 0.78 20.58 -1.31
CA ASP A 113 -0.58 20.42 -0.75
C ASP A 113 -1.23 19.13 -1.27
N ILE A 114 -1.55 18.22 -0.34
CA ILE A 114 -1.91 16.85 -0.66
C ILE A 114 -3.34 16.52 -0.25
N GLU A 115 -4.04 15.81 -1.13
CA GLU A 115 -5.27 15.10 -0.81
C GLU A 115 -5.04 13.61 -1.06
N MET A 116 -5.40 12.78 -0.08
CA MET A 116 -5.27 11.33 -0.20
C MET A 116 -6.41 10.60 0.51
N ILE A 117 -6.67 9.38 0.08
CA ILE A 117 -7.59 8.44 0.74
C ILE A 117 -6.73 7.35 1.36
N GLU A 118 -6.98 7.06 2.63
CA GLU A 118 -6.34 5.96 3.36
C GLU A 118 -7.35 4.83 3.59
N VAL A 119 -6.93 3.61 3.33
CA VAL A 119 -7.69 2.39 3.62
C VAL A 119 -6.86 1.51 4.54
N LYS A 120 -7.26 1.44 5.81
CA LYS A 120 -6.62 0.54 6.78
C LYS A 120 -7.38 -0.76 6.93
N GLN A 121 -6.63 -1.80 7.19
CA GLN A 121 -7.19 -3.01 7.74
C GLN A 121 -7.70 -2.77 9.18
N GLY A 122 -8.83 -3.38 9.52
CA GLY A 122 -9.34 -3.42 10.89
C GLY A 122 -9.20 -4.81 11.53
N PRO A 123 -9.61 -4.97 12.80
CA PRO A 123 -10.30 -3.97 13.62
C PRO A 123 -9.39 -2.80 14.03
N TYR A 124 -9.95 -1.60 14.13
CA TYR A 124 -9.22 -0.40 14.53
C TYR A 124 -8.76 -0.50 16.00
N ALA A 125 -7.45 -0.39 16.27
CA ALA A 125 -6.90 -0.44 17.63
C ALA A 125 -6.55 0.96 18.19
N GLY A 126 -6.78 2.03 17.43
CA GLY A 126 -6.55 3.39 17.90
C GLY A 126 -5.07 3.71 18.10
N ASN A 127 -4.73 4.34 19.22
CA ASN A 127 -3.33 4.70 19.52
C ASN A 127 -2.44 3.47 19.76
N MET A 128 -3.01 2.28 19.95
CA MET A 128 -2.24 1.04 20.10
C MET A 128 -1.68 0.53 18.77
N ASP A 129 -2.16 1.05 17.62
CA ASP A 129 -1.70 0.62 16.29
C ASP A 129 -0.30 1.11 15.92
N LYS A 130 0.27 2.06 16.67
CA LYS A 130 1.49 2.78 16.27
C LYS A 130 2.53 2.86 17.38
N THR A 131 3.76 2.54 17.01
CA THR A 131 4.96 2.92 17.76
C THR A 131 5.68 4.00 16.97
N HIS A 132 5.94 5.15 17.60
CA HIS A 132 6.70 6.24 16.99
C HIS A 132 8.19 6.09 17.30
N PHE A 133 9.05 6.45 16.34
CA PHE A 133 10.50 6.45 16.46
C PHE A 133 11.10 7.65 15.71
N GLU A 134 12.34 8.02 16.03
CA GLU A 134 13.06 9.06 15.29
C GLU A 134 13.42 8.54 13.89
N GLY A 135 13.01 9.28 12.86
CA GLY A 135 13.32 8.98 11.46
C GLY A 135 14.68 9.51 11.02
N ASN A 136 14.97 9.39 9.73
CA ASN A 136 16.12 10.07 9.15
C ASN A 136 15.96 11.61 9.23
N ALA A 137 17.04 12.28 9.62
CA ALA A 137 17.16 13.74 9.65
C ALA A 137 17.25 14.35 8.24
#